data_AF-A0A535XX19-F1
#
_entry.id   AF-A0A535XX19-F1
#
_cell.length_a   1.000
_cell.length_b   1.000
_cell.length_c   1.000
_cell.angle_alpha   90.00
_cell.angle_beta   90.00
_cell.angle_gamma   90.00
#
_symmetry.space_group_name_H-M   'P 1'
#
loop_
_entity.id
_entity.type
_entity.pdbx_description
1 polymer ?
#
loop_
_entity_poly.entity_id
_entity_poly.type
_entity_poly.pdbx_seq_one_letter_code
_entity_poly.pdbx_strand_id
1 'polypeptide(L)'
;MPKVIASFLCAFGLMAALAVSASAEGGPPYRRTTPRGSFGADGPELVVGVPGGRAWGIESALIPVPDQHAGFRATVEVSDPKVREAFIRVAWYDRATGRPRQFALSDARFVRAGETATLEVALDPPAGAVAYRVRVLARLRTPDALSAADAVTVTLSAPYVRPARVPPTRLLP
;
A
#
# COMPACT_ATOMS: atom_id res chain seq x y z
N MET A 1 45.17 48.41 23.96
CA MET A 1 44.94 47.14 23.24
C MET A 1 44.43 45.98 24.15
N PRO A 2 43.32 46.12 24.91
CA PRO A 2 42.65 44.93 25.49
C PRO A 2 41.21 44.69 25.00
N LYS A 3 40.55 45.70 24.41
CA LYS A 3 39.14 45.61 23.97
C LYS A 3 38.92 44.74 22.73
N VAL A 4 39.90 44.68 21.82
CA VAL A 4 39.78 43.87 20.59
C VAL A 4 39.88 42.38 20.89
N ILE A 5 40.69 42.00 21.89
CA ILE A 5 40.89 40.60 22.29
C ILE A 5 39.64 40.06 23.02
N ALA A 6 38.99 40.89 23.84
CA ALA A 6 37.75 40.51 24.53
C ALA A 6 36.57 40.28 23.55
N SER A 7 36.45 41.10 22.50
CA SER A 7 35.43 40.89 21.47
C SER A 7 35.66 39.61 20.64
N PHE A 8 36.92 39.24 20.37
CA PHE A 8 37.22 37.99 19.67
C PHE A 8 36.90 36.75 20.51
N LEU A 9 37.16 36.78 21.82
CA LEU A 9 36.84 35.67 22.73
C LEU A 9 35.32 35.47 22.90
N CYS A 10 34.53 36.55 23.00
CA CYS A 10 33.07 36.45 23.04
C CYS A 10 32.48 35.93 21.71
N ALA A 11 33.02 36.35 20.56
CA ALA A 11 32.55 35.89 19.26
C ALA A 11 32.86 34.40 19.01
N PHE A 12 34.02 33.91 19.49
CA PHE A 12 34.38 32.50 19.36
C PHE A 12 33.56 31.59 20.29
N GLY A 13 33.24 32.06 21.51
CA GLY A 13 32.37 31.35 22.44
C GLY A 13 30.93 31.19 21.95
N LEU A 14 30.37 32.23 21.28
CA LEU A 14 29.02 32.17 20.71
C LEU A 14 28.94 31.23 19.49
N MET A 15 30.00 31.17 18.68
CA MET A 15 30.08 30.23 17.54
C MET A 15 30.27 28.78 17.97
N ALA A 16 31.00 28.53 19.06
CA ALA A 16 31.15 27.19 19.63
C ALA A 16 29.85 26.69 20.29
N ALA A 17 29.06 27.59 20.90
CA ALA A 17 27.75 27.25 21.47
C ALA A 17 26.68 26.95 20.41
N LEU A 18 26.79 27.53 19.20
CA LEU A 18 25.93 27.21 18.05
C LEU A 18 26.36 25.95 17.28
N ALA A 19 27.57 25.44 17.52
CA ALA A 19 28.06 24.20 16.91
C ALA A 19 27.64 22.91 17.65
N VAL A 20 26.96 23.04 18.80
CA VAL A 20 26.50 21.91 19.62
C VAL A 20 24.98 21.91 19.72
N SER A 21 24.30 21.80 18.57
CA SER A 21 22.92 21.26 18.46
C SER A 21 22.54 21.08 16.99
N ALA A 22 23.29 20.23 16.31
CA ALA A 22 22.81 19.51 15.14
C ALA A 22 23.51 18.15 15.07
N SER A 23 23.50 17.41 16.19
CA SER A 23 23.63 15.96 16.08
C SER A 23 22.35 15.47 15.41
N ALA A 24 22.42 15.31 14.08
CA ALA A 24 21.44 14.58 13.31
C ALA A 24 21.58 13.08 13.62
N GLU A 25 21.29 12.71 14.86
CA GLU A 25 21.06 11.32 15.23
C GLU A 25 19.58 11.03 14.94
N GLY A 26 19.27 10.36 13.83
CA GLY A 26 17.90 9.93 13.60
C GLY A 26 17.49 9.64 12.16
N GLY A 27 18.17 8.71 11.52
CA GLY A 27 17.58 7.97 10.39
C GLY A 27 18.24 8.22 9.02
N PRO A 28 18.32 7.19 8.17
CA PRO A 28 18.95 7.29 6.87
C PRO A 28 18.20 8.30 5.95
N PRO A 29 18.93 9.01 5.08
CA PRO A 29 18.56 10.36 4.63
C PRO A 29 17.33 10.41 3.72
N TYR A 30 17.01 9.36 2.99
CA TYR A 30 15.73 9.17 2.31
C TYR A 30 15.57 7.67 2.04
N ARG A 31 14.52 7.03 2.54
CA ARG A 31 14.05 5.75 1.98
C ARG A 31 12.60 5.88 1.53
N ARG A 32 12.41 6.47 0.35
CA ARG A 32 11.38 5.97 -0.56
C ARG A 32 11.83 4.59 -1.04
N THR A 33 11.64 3.57 -0.21
CA THR A 33 11.63 2.19 -0.67
C THR A 33 10.18 1.80 -0.76
N THR A 34 9.54 2.18 -1.87
CA THR A 34 8.40 1.44 -2.40
C THR A 34 9.04 0.24 -3.10
N PRO A 35 9.16 -0.96 -2.49
CA PRO A 35 9.47 -2.13 -3.29
C PRO A 35 8.34 -2.25 -4.31
N ARG A 36 8.73 -2.15 -5.57
CA ARG A 36 7.86 -2.33 -6.71
C ARG A 36 7.73 -3.83 -6.92
N GLY A 37 6.87 -4.48 -6.16
CA GLY A 37 6.31 -5.75 -6.59
C GLY A 37 5.25 -5.48 -7.65
N SER A 38 5.11 -6.34 -8.65
CA SER A 38 4.00 -6.27 -9.60
C SER A 38 3.37 -7.64 -9.78
N PHE A 39 2.05 -7.69 -9.63
CA PHE A 39 1.28 -8.92 -9.82
C PHE A 39 1.56 -9.51 -11.20
N GLY A 40 1.90 -10.79 -11.24
CA GLY A 40 2.19 -11.54 -12.47
C GLY A 40 3.66 -11.55 -12.88
N ALA A 41 4.44 -10.49 -12.61
CA ALA A 41 5.88 -10.49 -12.93
C ALA A 41 6.70 -11.24 -11.88
N ASP A 42 6.28 -11.20 -10.61
CA ASP A 42 7.01 -11.78 -9.48
C ASP A 42 6.44 -13.16 -9.03
N GLY A 43 5.45 -13.71 -9.75
CA GLY A 43 4.76 -14.97 -9.42
C GLY A 43 3.35 -14.78 -8.83
N PRO A 44 2.66 -15.88 -8.46
CA PRO A 44 1.29 -15.85 -7.91
C PRO A 44 1.23 -15.46 -6.42
N GLU A 45 2.36 -15.55 -5.74
CA GLU A 45 2.53 -15.26 -4.32
C GLU A 45 3.27 -13.93 -4.16
N LEU A 46 2.75 -13.09 -3.28
CA LEU A 46 3.32 -11.79 -2.94
C LEU A 46 3.60 -11.73 -1.45
N VAL A 47 4.84 -11.38 -1.12
CA VAL A 47 5.30 -11.19 0.24
C VAL A 47 5.40 -9.69 0.53
N VAL A 48 4.75 -9.23 1.60
CA VAL A 48 4.65 -7.81 1.95
C VAL A 48 5.16 -7.59 3.38
N GLY A 49 6.31 -6.93 3.50
CA GLY A 49 6.84 -6.44 4.78
C GLY A 49 6.46 -4.99 5.02
N VAL A 50 5.70 -4.67 6.06
CA VAL A 50 5.16 -3.32 6.32
C VAL A 50 6.18 -2.48 7.12
N PRO A 51 6.91 -1.52 6.49
CA PRO A 51 7.71 -0.56 7.24
C PRO A 51 6.80 0.38 8.03
N GLY A 52 7.35 0.99 9.07
CA GLY A 52 6.64 1.97 9.90
C GLY A 52 6.04 3.10 9.07
N GLY A 53 4.89 3.61 9.50
CA GLY A 53 4.13 4.67 8.84
C GLY A 53 2.72 4.26 8.36
N ARG A 54 2.25 4.89 7.27
CA ARG A 54 0.90 4.65 6.71
C ARG A 54 0.85 3.34 5.94
N ALA A 55 -0.38 2.84 5.72
CA ALA A 55 -0.67 1.57 5.06
C ALA A 55 0.25 1.30 3.85
N TRP A 56 0.96 0.18 3.90
CA TRP A 56 2.00 -0.18 2.93
C TRP A 56 1.61 -1.42 2.14
N GLY A 57 2.14 -1.59 0.94
CA GLY A 57 1.60 -2.58 0.03
C GLY A 57 2.20 -2.69 -1.36
N ILE A 58 1.75 -3.70 -2.09
CA ILE A 58 2.07 -3.98 -3.50
C ILE A 58 0.87 -3.62 -4.36
N GLU A 59 1.10 -3.06 -5.55
CA GLU A 59 0.05 -2.76 -6.52
C GLU A 59 0.28 -3.39 -7.89
N SER A 60 -0.80 -3.72 -8.59
CA SER A 60 -0.74 -4.24 -9.95
C SER A 60 -0.42 -3.15 -10.96
N ALA A 61 -0.06 -3.59 -12.17
CA ALA A 61 -0.22 -2.77 -13.36
C ALA A 61 -1.67 -2.28 -13.49
N LEU A 62 -1.88 -1.26 -14.32
CA LEU A 62 -3.22 -0.81 -14.66
C LEU A 62 -3.86 -1.86 -15.58
N ILE A 63 -4.98 -2.44 -15.17
CA ILE A 63 -5.67 -3.54 -15.86
C ILE A 63 -7.00 -3.01 -16.41
N PRO A 64 -7.35 -3.27 -17.69
CA PRO A 64 -8.66 -2.92 -18.23
C PRO A 64 -9.80 -3.59 -17.46
N VAL A 65 -10.92 -2.91 -17.29
CA VAL A 65 -12.13 -3.51 -16.70
C VAL A 65 -12.61 -4.64 -17.62
N PRO A 66 -12.93 -5.84 -17.10
CA PRO A 66 -13.42 -6.94 -17.91
C PRO A 66 -14.83 -6.65 -18.47
N ASP A 67 -15.11 -7.11 -19.69
CA ASP A 67 -16.43 -6.96 -20.32
C ASP A 67 -17.54 -7.79 -19.65
N GLN A 68 -17.15 -8.77 -18.83
CA GLN A 68 -18.04 -9.67 -18.10
C GLN A 68 -17.88 -9.47 -16.59
N HIS A 69 -18.92 -9.80 -15.83
CA HIS A 69 -18.79 -9.87 -14.37
C HIS A 69 -17.66 -10.82 -13.99
N ALA A 70 -16.66 -10.30 -13.29
CA ALA A 70 -15.45 -11.04 -12.95
C ALA A 70 -15.13 -10.91 -11.46
N GLY A 71 -14.28 -11.80 -10.98
CA GLY A 71 -13.69 -11.73 -9.66
C GLY A 71 -12.38 -12.49 -9.60
N PHE A 72 -11.73 -12.43 -8.45
CA PHE A 72 -10.55 -13.24 -8.16
C PHE A 72 -10.57 -13.64 -6.69
N ARG A 73 -9.85 -14.71 -6.36
CA ARG A 73 -9.61 -15.12 -4.97
C ARG A 73 -8.28 -14.58 -4.51
N ALA A 74 -8.24 -14.08 -3.28
CA ALA A 74 -7.03 -13.66 -2.60
C ALA A 74 -6.92 -14.43 -1.28
N THR A 75 -5.95 -15.32 -1.18
CA THR A 75 -5.59 -15.94 0.10
C THR A 75 -4.61 -15.02 0.80
N VAL A 76 -4.98 -14.48 1.95
CA VAL A 76 -4.17 -13.54 2.74
C VAL A 76 -3.84 -14.20 4.07
N GLU A 77 -2.56 -14.26 4.39
CA GLU A 77 -2.04 -14.66 5.70
C GLU A 77 -1.38 -13.44 6.35
N VAL A 78 -1.66 -13.21 7.64
CA VAL A 78 -1.04 -12.16 8.44
C VAL A 78 -0.34 -12.77 9.64
N SER A 79 0.94 -13.07 9.50
CA SER A 79 1.71 -13.83 10.49
C SER A 79 2.33 -12.94 11.58
N ASP A 80 2.56 -11.65 11.31
CA ASP A 80 3.19 -10.75 12.30
C ASP A 80 2.14 -10.10 13.24
N PRO A 81 2.27 -10.28 14.58
CA PRO A 81 1.36 -9.67 15.56
C PRO A 81 1.37 -8.14 15.58
N LYS A 82 2.42 -7.49 15.06
CA LYS A 82 2.51 -6.03 14.91
C LYS A 82 1.58 -5.50 13.83
N VAL A 83 1.16 -6.34 12.88
CA VAL A 83 0.13 -5.98 11.91
C VAL A 83 -1.22 -5.97 12.61
N ARG A 84 -2.00 -4.90 12.40
CA ARG A 84 -3.37 -4.81 12.86
C ARG A 84 -4.29 -5.57 11.91
N GLU A 85 -4.18 -5.24 10.63
CA GLU A 85 -5.02 -5.76 9.56
C GLU A 85 -4.34 -5.66 8.19
N ALA A 86 -4.60 -6.61 7.33
CA ALA A 86 -4.29 -6.60 5.91
C ALA A 86 -5.59 -6.70 5.08
N PHE A 87 -5.59 -6.15 3.87
CA PHE A 87 -6.73 -6.19 2.96
C PHE A 87 -6.34 -5.97 1.51
N ILE A 88 -7.24 -6.38 0.63
CA ILE A 88 -7.18 -6.09 -0.80
C ILE A 88 -8.02 -4.84 -1.09
N ARG A 89 -7.48 -3.93 -1.90
CA ARG A 89 -8.16 -2.74 -2.41
C ARG A 89 -8.12 -2.72 -3.92
N VAL A 90 -9.26 -2.53 -4.55
CA VAL A 90 -9.38 -2.24 -5.98
C VAL A 90 -9.52 -0.72 -6.13
N ALA A 91 -8.57 -0.11 -6.86
CA ALA A 91 -8.61 1.31 -7.20
C ALA A 91 -9.08 1.48 -8.64
N TRP A 92 -10.14 2.25 -8.86
CA TRP A 92 -10.79 2.41 -10.17
C TRP A 92 -10.37 3.71 -10.86
N TYR A 93 -10.17 3.63 -12.17
CA TYR A 93 -9.63 4.69 -13.02
C TYR A 93 -10.55 4.96 -14.22
N ASP A 94 -10.58 6.23 -14.63
CA ASP A 94 -11.39 6.73 -15.74
C ASP A 94 -10.83 6.40 -17.13
N ARG A 95 -9.56 5.95 -17.21
CA ARG A 95 -8.85 5.63 -18.45
C ARG A 95 -7.86 4.50 -18.24
N ALA A 96 -7.57 3.75 -19.31
CA ALA A 96 -6.56 2.68 -19.32
C ALA A 96 -5.16 3.16 -19.76
N THR A 97 -5.05 4.35 -20.35
CA THR A 97 -3.77 4.89 -20.89
C THR A 97 -3.63 6.40 -20.65
N GLY A 98 -2.44 6.93 -20.91
CA GLY A 98 -2.14 8.36 -20.76
C GLY A 98 -2.00 8.77 -19.30
N ARG A 99 -2.85 9.70 -18.84
CA ARG A 99 -2.91 10.18 -17.45
C ARG A 99 -4.21 9.67 -16.78
N PRO A 100 -4.24 8.42 -16.31
CA PRO A 100 -5.42 7.84 -15.70
C PRO A 100 -5.68 8.50 -14.34
N ARG A 101 -6.93 8.88 -14.07
CA ARG A 101 -7.34 9.46 -12.79
C ARG A 101 -8.06 8.41 -11.96
N GLN A 102 -7.52 8.13 -10.77
CA GLN A 102 -8.25 7.33 -9.77
C GLN A 102 -9.46 8.13 -9.29
N PHE A 103 -10.65 7.54 -9.31
CA PHE A 103 -11.88 8.23 -8.89
C PHE A 103 -12.72 7.45 -7.87
N ALA A 104 -12.47 6.15 -7.68
CA ALA A 104 -13.17 5.33 -6.69
C ALA A 104 -12.29 4.21 -6.14
N LEU A 105 -12.73 3.62 -5.01
CA LEU A 105 -12.07 2.52 -4.32
C LEU A 105 -13.11 1.49 -3.88
N SER A 106 -12.76 0.20 -3.96
CA SER A 106 -13.51 -0.91 -3.38
C SER A 106 -12.58 -1.76 -2.53
N ASP A 107 -12.92 -1.96 -1.26
CA ASP A 107 -12.10 -2.72 -0.31
C ASP A 107 -12.73 -4.09 -0.03
N ALA A 108 -11.90 -5.11 0.02
CA ALA A 108 -12.28 -6.40 0.58
C ALA A 108 -12.32 -6.34 2.11
N ARG A 109 -12.86 -7.38 2.76
CA ARG A 109 -12.82 -7.46 4.22
C ARG A 109 -11.37 -7.48 4.73
N PHE A 110 -11.18 -6.98 5.93
CA PHE A 110 -9.91 -7.06 6.63
C PHE A 110 -9.61 -8.49 7.10
N VAL A 111 -8.33 -8.83 7.10
CA VAL A 111 -7.73 -10.04 7.67
C VAL A 111 -6.82 -9.61 8.80
N ARG A 112 -7.02 -10.14 10.00
CA ARG A 112 -6.34 -9.67 11.21
C ARG A 112 -5.04 -10.45 11.45
N ALA A 113 -4.16 -9.92 12.30
CA ALA A 113 -2.99 -10.69 12.75
C ALA A 113 -3.36 -12.06 13.33
N GLY A 114 -2.61 -13.08 12.95
CA GLY A 114 -2.84 -14.48 13.27
C GLY A 114 -3.93 -15.15 12.41
N GLU A 115 -4.51 -14.46 11.43
CA GLU A 115 -5.55 -15.00 10.56
C GLU A 115 -4.97 -15.37 9.18
N THR A 116 -5.44 -16.49 8.65
CA THR A 116 -5.35 -16.84 7.22
C THR A 116 -6.76 -16.90 6.65
N ALA A 117 -6.99 -16.20 5.55
CA ALA A 117 -8.31 -16.06 4.96
C ALA A 117 -8.28 -16.04 3.43
N THR A 118 -9.19 -16.79 2.81
CA THR A 118 -9.47 -16.68 1.37
C THR A 118 -10.63 -15.73 1.14
N LEU A 119 -10.37 -14.65 0.41
CA LEU A 119 -11.33 -13.61 0.08
C LEU A 119 -11.77 -13.75 -1.37
N GLU A 120 -13.07 -13.76 -1.63
CA GLU A 120 -13.59 -13.54 -2.99
C GLU A 120 -13.74 -12.04 -3.23
N VAL A 121 -12.92 -11.50 -4.12
CA VAL A 121 -12.92 -10.08 -4.49
C VAL A 121 -13.67 -9.93 -5.81
N ALA A 122 -14.83 -9.28 -5.75
CA ALA A 122 -15.59 -8.97 -6.95
C ALA A 122 -15.00 -7.77 -7.67
N LEU A 123 -14.88 -7.87 -9.00
CA LEU A 123 -14.58 -6.75 -9.88
C LEU A 123 -15.90 -6.16 -10.36
N ASP A 124 -16.59 -5.49 -9.45
CA ASP A 124 -17.86 -4.80 -9.71
C ASP A 124 -17.55 -3.29 -9.94
N PRO A 125 -17.26 -2.87 -11.19
CA PRO A 125 -16.81 -1.51 -11.48
C PRO A 125 -17.90 -0.47 -11.18
N PRO A 126 -17.55 0.68 -10.55
CA PRO A 126 -18.45 1.82 -10.53
C PRO A 126 -18.63 2.38 -11.94
N ALA A 127 -19.76 3.08 -12.16
CA ALA A 127 -20.05 3.70 -13.44
C ALA A 127 -18.90 4.61 -13.91
N GLY A 128 -18.47 4.43 -15.16
CA GLY A 128 -17.36 5.17 -15.76
C GLY A 128 -15.96 4.60 -15.46
N ALA A 129 -15.84 3.46 -14.77
CA ALA A 129 -14.55 2.79 -14.62
C ALA A 129 -14.13 2.11 -15.93
N VAL A 130 -12.93 2.43 -16.39
CA VAL A 130 -12.32 1.88 -17.61
C VAL A 130 -11.15 0.96 -17.28
N ALA A 131 -10.47 1.22 -16.17
CA ALA A 131 -9.38 0.39 -15.69
C ALA A 131 -9.33 0.34 -14.16
N TYR A 132 -8.57 -0.60 -13.62
CA TYR A 132 -8.37 -0.75 -12.19
C TYR A 132 -6.94 -1.17 -11.83
N ARG A 133 -6.58 -0.99 -10.56
CA ARG A 133 -5.41 -1.60 -9.94
C ARG A 133 -5.82 -2.38 -8.71
N VAL A 134 -5.25 -3.56 -8.53
CA VAL A 134 -5.34 -4.32 -7.28
C VAL A 134 -4.20 -3.88 -6.39
N ARG A 135 -4.49 -3.62 -5.11
CA ARG A 135 -3.52 -3.26 -4.08
C ARG A 135 -3.68 -4.21 -2.91
N VAL A 136 -2.58 -4.80 -2.45
CA VAL A 136 -2.51 -5.46 -1.14
C VAL A 136 -2.02 -4.41 -0.17
N LEU A 137 -2.77 -4.11 0.88
CA LEU A 137 -2.43 -3.10 1.86
C LEU A 137 -2.45 -3.70 3.26
N ALA A 138 -1.53 -3.28 4.12
CA ALA A 138 -1.53 -3.67 5.52
C ALA A 138 -1.22 -2.48 6.43
N ARG A 139 -1.77 -2.51 7.65
CA ARG A 139 -1.65 -1.46 8.66
C ARG A 139 -1.05 -2.05 9.92
N LEU A 140 -0.11 -1.33 10.52
CA LEU A 140 0.45 -1.70 11.82
C LEU A 140 -0.49 -1.31 12.96
N ARG A 141 -0.35 -1.99 14.10
CA ARG A 141 -1.01 -1.62 15.36
C ARG A 141 -0.46 -0.31 15.91
N THR A 142 0.85 -0.13 15.82
CA THR A 142 1.57 1.07 16.26
C THR A 142 2.24 1.70 15.04
N PRO A 143 2.00 3.00 14.74
CA PRO A 143 2.54 3.66 13.55
C PRO A 143 4.07 3.58 13.40
N ASP A 144 4.81 3.61 14.52
CA ASP A 144 6.26 3.64 14.53
C ASP A 144 6.91 2.24 14.62
N ALA A 145 6.10 1.18 14.61
CA ALA A 145 6.62 -0.19 14.63
C ALA A 145 7.21 -0.59 13.26
N LEU A 146 8.05 -1.61 13.27
CA LEU A 146 8.51 -2.30 12.06
C LEU A 146 8.04 -3.74 12.11
N SER A 147 7.34 -4.20 11.07
CA SER A 147 6.99 -5.62 10.92
C SER A 147 8.16 -6.42 10.37
N ALA A 148 8.06 -7.75 10.47
CA ALA A 148 8.87 -8.69 9.72
C ALA A 148 8.69 -8.47 8.20
N ALA A 149 9.65 -8.94 7.42
CA ALA A 149 9.65 -8.80 5.96
C ALA A 149 8.54 -9.62 5.28
N ASP A 150 8.11 -10.69 5.95
CA ASP A 150 7.07 -11.65 5.56
C ASP A 150 5.82 -11.51 6.43
N ALA A 151 5.59 -10.32 6.99
CA ALA A 151 4.48 -10.06 7.89
C ALA A 151 3.09 -10.34 7.29
N VAL A 152 2.98 -10.20 5.96
CA VAL A 152 1.77 -10.52 5.21
C VAL A 152 2.15 -11.26 3.93
N THR A 153 1.53 -12.41 3.72
CA THR A 153 1.65 -13.18 2.48
C THR A 153 0.30 -13.20 1.76
N VAL A 154 0.30 -12.91 0.46
CA VAL A 154 -0.91 -12.91 -0.35
C VAL A 154 -0.72 -13.73 -1.62
N THR A 155 -1.59 -14.71 -1.83
CA THR A 155 -1.66 -15.48 -3.07
C THR A 155 -2.92 -15.11 -3.83
N LEU A 156 -2.78 -14.67 -5.09
CA LEU A 156 -3.92 -14.38 -5.95
C LEU A 156 -4.20 -15.53 -6.92
N SER A 157 -5.49 -15.85 -7.11
CA SER A 157 -5.91 -16.69 -8.22
C SER A 157 -5.89 -15.91 -9.54
N ALA A 158 -5.92 -16.64 -10.66
CA ALA A 158 -6.34 -16.05 -11.93
C ALA A 158 -7.76 -15.45 -11.79
N PRO A 159 -8.08 -14.37 -12.54
CA PRO A 159 -9.44 -13.87 -12.64
C PRO A 159 -10.39 -14.95 -13.18
N TYR A 160 -11.60 -15.00 -12.65
CA TYR A 160 -12.67 -15.90 -13.10
C TYR A 160 -13.93 -15.11 -13.45
N VAL A 161 -14.70 -15.63 -14.42
CA VAL A 161 -16.03 -15.12 -14.73
C VAL A 161 -16.97 -15.51 -13.61
N ARG A 162 -17.71 -14.54 -13.09
CA ARG A 162 -18.69 -14.72 -12.04
C ARG A 162 -20.09 -14.72 -12.67
N PRO A 163 -20.94 -15.72 -12.38
CA PRO A 163 -22.32 -15.65 -12.81
C PRO A 163 -23.00 -14.42 -12.19
N ALA A 164 -23.75 -13.67 -13.02
CA ALA A 164 -24.51 -12.52 -12.55
C ALA A 164 -25.47 -12.98 -11.45
N ARG A 165 -25.46 -12.29 -10.29
CA ARG A 165 -26.36 -12.61 -9.17
C ARG A 165 -27.83 -12.27 -9.45
N VAL A 166 -28.14 -11.64 -10.59
CA VAL A 166 -29.49 -11.31 -11.03
C VAL A 166 -29.87 -12.26 -12.17
N PRO A 167 -30.91 -13.10 -12.04
CA PRO A 167 -31.40 -13.86 -13.19
C PRO A 167 -31.90 -12.86 -14.25
N PRO A 168 -31.58 -13.05 -15.54
CA PRO A 168 -32.12 -12.20 -16.58
C PRO A 168 -33.66 -12.30 -16.52
N THR A 169 -34.32 -11.21 -16.15
CA THR A 169 -35.76 -11.10 -16.28
C THR A 169 -36.04 -11.11 -17.78
N ARG A 170 -36.35 -12.30 -18.33
CA ARG A 170 -36.95 -12.40 -19.67
C ARG A 170 -38.30 -11.70 -19.57
N LEU A 171 -38.41 -10.51 -20.17
CA LEU A 171 -39.71 -9.98 -20.52
C LEU A 171 -40.30 -11.00 -21.51
N LEU A 172 -41.37 -11.68 -21.08
CA LEU A 172 -42.16 -12.52 -21.99
C LEU A 172 -42.80 -11.61 -23.06
N PRO A 173 -42.95 -12.10 -24.30
CA PRO A 173 -43.57 -11.35 -25.39
C PRO A 173 -45.01 -10.96 -25.08
#